data_AF-A0A7S3BU14-F1
#
_entry.id   AF-A0A7S3BU14-F1
#
_cell.length_a   1.000
_cell.length_b   1.000
_cell.length_c   1.000
_cell.angle_alpha   90.00
_cell.angle_beta   90.00
_cell.angle_gamma   90.00
#
_symmetry.space_group_name_H-M   'P 1'
#
loop_
_entity.id
_entity.type
_entity.pdbx_description
1 polymer ?
#
loop_
_entity_poly.entity_id
_entity_poly.type
_entity_poly.pdbx_seq_one_letter_code
_entity_poly.pdbx_strand_id
1 'polypeptide(L)'
;AAKLGPVAFAPVAVSKEAREAMRRGDGAVSETISALGRKDFVAAYEALEQARDAFRAAGSDVEEARGMTLDNLYGYIRAEMERNQKLQKLVRMKQILAKKKELELKDDIDTRTAN
;
A
#
# COMPACT_ATOMS: atom_id res chain seq x y z
N ALA A 1 50.26 12.41 15.41
CA ALA A 1 48.87 12.15 15.86
C ALA A 1 47.98 13.29 15.38
N ALA A 2 47.07 13.02 14.44
CA ALA A 2 46.13 14.03 13.96
C ALA A 2 45.10 14.31 15.07
N LYS A 3 45.00 15.57 15.51
CA LYS A 3 43.98 16.01 16.45
C LYS A 3 42.63 16.02 15.73
N LEU A 4 41.87 14.94 15.87
CA LEU A 4 40.45 14.94 15.55
C LEU A 4 39.75 15.85 16.56
N GLY A 5 39.47 17.09 16.14
CA GLY A 5 38.63 18.00 16.92
C GLY A 5 37.23 17.40 17.09
N PRO A 6 36.44 17.89 18.08
CA PRO A 6 35.09 17.41 18.28
C PRO A 6 34.31 17.68 17.00
N VAL A 7 33.86 16.60 16.34
CA VAL A 7 32.92 16.68 15.23
C VAL A 7 31.61 17.17 15.86
N ALA A 8 31.47 18.49 15.96
CA ALA A 8 30.22 19.10 16.31
C ALA A 8 29.24 18.71 15.21
N PHE A 9 28.42 17.68 15.48
CA PHE A 9 27.19 17.44 14.74
C PHE A 9 26.32 18.67 15.00
N ALA A 10 26.55 19.74 14.25
CA ALA A 10 25.71 20.91 14.28
C ALA A 10 24.32 20.42 13.87
N PRO A 11 23.29 20.49 14.72
CA PRO A 11 21.95 20.19 14.28
C PRO A 11 21.66 21.17 13.16
N VAL A 12 21.54 20.66 11.92
CA VAL A 12 21.02 21.47 10.81
C VAL A 12 19.72 22.04 11.34
N ALA A 13 19.64 23.36 11.47
CA ALA A 13 18.46 24.02 12.01
C ALA A 13 17.33 23.79 11.00
N VAL A 14 16.61 22.67 11.14
CA VAL A 14 15.50 22.29 10.27
C VAL A 14 14.49 23.43 10.37
N SER A 15 14.18 24.05 9.24
CA SER A 15 13.25 25.18 9.19
C SER A 15 11.89 24.78 9.78
N LYS A 16 11.09 25.76 10.18
CA LYS A 16 9.77 25.49 10.74
C LYS A 16 8.90 24.76 9.71
N GLU A 17 9.02 25.16 8.44
CA GLU A 17 8.34 24.60 7.28
C GLU A 17 8.75 23.14 7.06
N ALA A 18 10.04 22.83 7.17
CA ALA A 18 10.53 21.47 7.03
C ALA A 18 10.03 20.56 8.17
N ARG A 19 9.97 21.06 9.41
CA ARG A 19 9.37 20.30 10.54
C ARG A 19 7.88 20.04 10.36
N GLU A 20 7.14 21.02 9.86
CA GLU A 20 5.71 20.86 9.56
C GLU A 20 5.49 19.87 8.42
N ALA A 21 6.33 19.91 7.38
CA ALA A 21 6.32 18.93 6.30
C ALA A 21 6.64 17.51 6.81
N MET A 22 7.64 17.34 7.68
CA MET A 22 7.92 16.05 8.34
C MET A 22 6.71 15.51 9.10
N ARG A 23 6.06 16.34 9.92
CA ARG A 23 4.87 15.92 10.69
C ARG A 23 3.72 15.50 9.78
N ARG A 24 3.51 16.21 8.67
CA ARG A 24 2.50 15.82 7.66
C ARG A 24 2.85 14.49 7.04
N GLY A 25 4.12 14.27 6.69
CA GLY A 25 4.59 13.00 6.16
C GLY A 25 4.38 11.84 7.14
N ASP A 26 4.77 12.00 8.40
CA ASP A 26 4.57 11.00 9.44
C ASP A 26 3.07 10.72 9.70
N GLY A 27 2.23 11.76 9.63
CA GLY A 27 0.77 11.63 9.69
C GLY A 27 0.22 10.79 8.53
N ALA A 28 0.63 11.08 7.31
CA ALA A 28 0.22 10.35 6.11
C ALA A 28 0.71 8.89 6.09
N VAL A 29 1.90 8.60 6.66
CA VAL A 29 2.34 7.22 6.91
C VAL A 29 1.42 6.50 7.89
N SER A 30 0.99 7.17 8.97
CA SER A 30 0.06 6.60 9.94
C SER A 30 -1.31 6.31 9.32
N GLU A 31 -1.78 7.19 8.43
CA GLU A 31 -3.00 6.98 7.64
C GLU A 31 -2.86 5.81 6.67
N THR A 32 -1.71 5.68 6.00
CA THR A 32 -1.38 4.54 5.13
C THR A 32 -1.51 3.22 5.90
N ILE A 33 -0.89 3.12 7.07
CA ILE A 33 -0.94 1.91 7.92
C ILE A 33 -2.39 1.63 8.36
N SER A 34 -3.14 2.67 8.71
CA SER A 34 -4.54 2.54 9.11
C SER A 34 -5.43 2.04 7.95
N ALA A 35 -5.20 2.53 6.73
CA ALA A 35 -5.91 2.08 5.54
C ALA A 35 -5.55 0.63 5.17
N LEU A 36 -4.28 0.25 5.30
CA LEU A 36 -3.83 -1.14 5.17
C LEU A 36 -4.55 -2.07 6.16
N GLY A 37 -4.71 -1.65 7.42
CA GLY A 37 -5.47 -2.40 8.43
C GLY A 37 -6.93 -2.64 8.05
N ARG A 38 -7.54 -1.69 7.32
CA ARG A 38 -8.90 -1.82 6.75
C ARG A 38 -8.94 -2.55 5.40
N LYS A 39 -7.79 -2.96 4.87
CA LYS A 39 -7.64 -3.53 3.51
C LYS A 39 -8.12 -2.59 2.40
N ASP A 40 -8.09 -1.29 2.65
CA ASP A 40 -8.37 -0.27 1.66
C ASP A 40 -7.06 0.14 0.98
N PHE A 41 -6.67 -0.64 -0.03
CA PHE A 41 -5.37 -0.49 -0.68
C PHE A 41 -5.29 0.75 -1.57
N VAL A 42 -6.43 1.27 -2.03
CA VAL A 42 -6.47 2.52 -2.81
C VAL A 42 -6.20 3.70 -1.88
N ALA A 43 -6.93 3.79 -0.77
CA ALA A 43 -6.69 4.84 0.23
C ALA A 43 -5.28 4.75 0.84
N ALA A 44 -4.76 3.54 1.04
CA ALA A 44 -3.39 3.34 1.51
C ALA A 44 -2.35 3.88 0.51
N TYR A 45 -2.54 3.63 -0.79
CA TYR A 45 -1.65 4.14 -1.83
C TYR A 45 -1.68 5.67 -1.90
N GLU A 46 -2.87 6.26 -1.88
CA GLU A 46 -3.05 7.73 -1.92
C GLU A 46 -2.42 8.42 -0.71
N ALA A 47 -2.59 7.86 0.49
CA ALA A 47 -1.94 8.38 1.69
C ALA A 47 -0.41 8.25 1.63
N LEU A 48 0.10 7.18 1.01
CA LEU A 48 1.54 6.97 0.88
C LEU A 48 2.20 7.95 -0.11
N GLU A 49 1.50 8.31 -1.19
CA GLU A 49 1.95 9.38 -2.11
C GLU A 49 1.99 10.74 -1.38
N GLN A 50 0.98 11.04 -0.56
CA GLN A 50 0.99 12.26 0.26
C GLN A 50 2.16 12.28 1.25
N ALA A 51 2.50 11.14 1.85
CA ALA A 51 3.67 11.03 2.71
C ALA A 51 4.97 11.33 1.95
N ARG A 52 5.11 10.77 0.74
CA ARG A 52 6.28 10.98 -0.12
C ARG A 52 6.44 12.46 -0.49
N ASP A 53 5.37 13.11 -0.92
CA ASP A 53 5.41 14.53 -1.27
C ASP A 53 5.74 15.42 -0.08
N ALA A 54 5.20 15.09 1.11
CA ALA A 54 5.50 15.81 2.34
C ALA A 54 6.96 15.65 2.77
N PHE A 55 7.55 14.45 2.65
CA PHE A 55 8.96 14.23 2.96
C PHE A 55 9.90 14.90 1.95
N ARG A 56 9.55 14.91 0.66
CA ARG A 56 10.28 15.69 -0.35
C ARG A 56 10.27 17.18 -0.03
N ALA A 57 9.12 17.72 0.39
CA ALA A 57 9.00 19.11 0.80
C ALA A 57 9.77 19.43 2.10
N ALA A 58 10.04 18.44 2.94
CA ALA A 58 10.86 18.59 4.15
C ALA A 58 12.37 18.68 3.85
N GLY A 59 12.80 18.17 2.69
CA GLY A 59 14.18 18.25 2.20
C GLY A 59 14.78 16.88 1.86
N SER A 60 15.88 16.90 1.10
CA SER A 60 16.56 15.70 0.59
C SER A 60 16.95 14.71 1.69
N ASP A 61 17.47 15.21 2.81
CA ASP A 61 17.94 14.36 3.91
C ASP A 61 16.77 13.58 4.55
N VAL A 62 15.58 14.20 4.61
CA VAL A 62 14.37 13.55 5.11
C VAL A 62 13.82 12.56 4.09
N GLU A 63 13.77 12.94 2.81
CA GLU A 63 13.34 12.05 1.73
C GLU A 63 14.21 10.78 1.69
N GLU A 64 15.54 10.92 1.79
CA GLU A 64 16.48 9.79 1.83
C GLU A 64 16.30 8.96 3.11
N ALA A 65 16.23 9.61 4.28
CA ALA A 65 16.06 8.91 5.56
C ALA A 65 14.71 8.16 5.67
N ARG A 66 13.70 8.56 4.90
CA ARG A 66 12.37 7.92 4.88
C ARG A 66 12.16 7.02 3.66
N GLY A 67 13.02 7.09 2.65
CA GLY A 67 12.88 6.37 1.38
C GLY A 67 12.64 4.87 1.55
N MET A 68 13.50 4.19 2.31
CA MET A 68 13.36 2.74 2.54
C MET A 68 12.02 2.36 3.18
N THR A 69 11.47 3.21 4.06
CA THR A 69 10.16 2.95 4.69
C THR A 69 9.04 3.07 3.66
N LEU A 70 9.07 4.12 2.83
CA LEU A 70 8.08 4.31 1.77
C LEU A 70 8.15 3.17 0.74
N ASP A 71 9.35 2.80 0.30
CA ASP A 71 9.56 1.73 -0.69
C ASP A 71 9.01 0.38 -0.21
N ASN A 72 9.23 0.05 1.07
CA ASN A 72 8.67 -1.15 1.68
C ASN A 72 7.13 -1.11 1.70
N LEU A 73 6.53 0.03 2.03
CA LEU A 73 5.08 0.19 2.02
C LEU A 73 4.50 0.10 0.61
N TYR A 74 5.16 0.69 -0.41
CA TYR A 74 4.77 0.54 -1.81
C TYR A 74 4.80 -0.92 -2.25
N GLY A 75 5.89 -1.63 -1.94
CA GLY A 75 6.03 -3.05 -2.25
C GLY A 75 4.91 -3.88 -1.61
N TYR A 76 4.59 -3.61 -0.35
CA TYR A 76 3.52 -4.30 0.36
C TYR A 76 2.13 -4.03 -0.24
N ILE A 77 1.78 -2.76 -0.46
CA ILE A 77 0.49 -2.36 -1.07
C ILE A 77 0.32 -3.04 -2.42
N ARG A 78 1.36 -2.99 -3.28
CA ARG A 78 1.32 -3.61 -4.60
C ARG A 78 1.09 -5.12 -4.52
N ALA A 79 1.83 -5.81 -3.66
CA ALA A 79 1.70 -7.26 -3.48
C ALA A 79 0.27 -7.65 -3.03
N GLU A 80 -0.31 -6.89 -2.10
CA GLU A 80 -1.67 -7.13 -1.62
C GLU A 80 -2.74 -6.80 -2.67
N MET A 81 -2.56 -5.72 -3.46
CA MET A 81 -3.45 -5.42 -4.59
C MET A 81 -3.45 -6.55 -5.63
N GLU A 82 -2.26 -7.05 -6.01
CA GLU A 82 -2.13 -8.16 -6.95
C GLU A 82 -2.77 -9.44 -6.40
N ARG A 83 -2.58 -9.73 -5.11
CA ARG A 83 -3.22 -10.85 -4.42
C ARG A 83 -4.75 -10.74 -4.44
N ASN A 84 -5.28 -9.56 -4.14
CA ASN A 84 -6.71 -9.31 -4.15
C ASN A 84 -7.33 -9.48 -5.54
N GLN A 85 -6.67 -8.99 -6.58
CA GLN A 85 -7.12 -9.20 -7.96
C GLN A 85 -7.15 -10.68 -8.32
N LYS A 86 -6.13 -11.46 -7.93
CA LYS A 86 -6.10 -12.91 -8.13
C LYS A 86 -7.25 -13.60 -7.39
N LEU A 87 -7.51 -13.24 -6.13
CA LEU A 87 -8.61 -13.78 -5.35
C LEU A 87 -9.97 -13.48 -5.98
N GLN A 88 -10.21 -12.25 -6.43
CA GLN A 88 -11.45 -11.87 -7.11
C GLN A 88 -11.68 -12.70 -8.39
N LYS A 89 -10.63 -12.93 -9.18
CA LYS A 89 -10.70 -13.80 -10.37
C LYS A 89 -11.08 -15.23 -9.99
N LEU A 90 -10.46 -15.80 -8.96
CA LEU A 90 -10.77 -17.15 -8.49
C LEU A 90 -12.20 -17.27 -7.97
N VAL A 91 -12.68 -16.28 -7.21
CA VAL A 91 -14.07 -16.24 -6.72
C VAL A 91 -15.05 -16.20 -7.89
N ARG A 92 -14.81 -15.33 -8.88
CA ARG A 92 -15.64 -15.26 -10.10
C ARG A 92 -15.64 -16.57 -10.86
N MET A 93 -14.49 -17.21 -11.02
CA MET A 93 -14.38 -18.50 -11.71
C MET A 93 -15.15 -19.60 -10.97
N LYS A 94 -15.06 -19.65 -9.63
CA LYS A 94 -15.83 -20.58 -8.80
C LYS A 94 -17.33 -20.39 -8.98
N GLN A 95 -17.81 -19.15 -9.02
CA GLN A 95 -19.23 -18.84 -9.26
C GLN A 95 -19.70 -19.29 -10.64
N ILE A 96 -18.88 -19.08 -11.68
CA ILE A 96 -19.19 -19.53 -13.04
C ILE A 96 -19.28 -21.06 -13.11
N LEU A 97 -18.32 -21.77 -12.51
CA LEU A 97 -18.32 -23.24 -12.48
C LEU A 97 -19.52 -23.80 -11.73
N ALA A 98 -19.88 -23.19 -10.58
CA ALA A 98 -21.07 -23.59 -9.83
C ALA A 98 -22.35 -23.44 -10.66
N LYS A 99 -22.52 -22.29 -11.33
CA LYS A 99 -23.67 -22.06 -12.23
C LYS A 99 -23.69 -23.02 -13.42
N LYS A 100 -22.54 -23.30 -14.03
CA LYS A 100 -22.45 -24.24 -15.16
C LYS A 100 -22.90 -25.64 -14.73
N LYS A 101 -22.44 -26.11 -13.57
CA LYS A 101 -22.82 -27.41 -13.03
C LYS A 101 -24.32 -27.49 -12.69
N GLU A 102 -24.90 -26.40 -12.19
CA GLU A 102 -26.33 -26.31 -11.93
C GLU A 102 -27.16 -26.40 -13.21
N LEU A 103 -26.73 -25.71 -14.28
CA LEU A 103 -27.36 -25.79 -15.59
C LEU A 103 -27.25 -27.19 -16.20
N GLU A 104 -26.06 -27.80 -16.17
CA GLU A 104 -25.86 -29.17 -16.67
C GLU A 104 -26.74 -30.18 -15.93
N LEU A 105 -26.85 -30.07 -14.60
CA LEU A 105 -27.73 -30.93 -13.81
C LEU A 105 -29.21 -30.74 -14.18
N LYS A 106 -29.63 -29.50 -14.45
CA LYS A 106 -31.00 -29.20 -14.85
C LYS A 106 -31.32 -29.79 -16.23
N ASP A 107 -30.44 -29.59 -17.20
CA ASP A 107 -30.59 -30.15 -18.54
C ASP A 107 -30.65 -31.69 -18.51
N ASP A 108 -29.85 -32.34 -17.65
CA ASP A 108 -29.89 -33.79 -17.43
C ASP A 108 -31.22 -34.28 -16.83
N ILE A 109 -31.84 -33.49 -15.94
CA ILE A 109 -33.15 -33.82 -15.35
C ILE A 109 -34.26 -33.62 -16.38
N ASP A 110 -34.23 -32.51 -17.12
CA ASP A 110 -35.24 -32.18 -18.13
C ASP A 110 -35.22 -33.20 -19.28
N THR A 111 -34.04 -33.64 -19.72
CA THR A 111 -33.90 -34.70 -20.74
C THR A 111 -34.34 -36.09 -20.26
N ARG A 112 -34.20 -36.39 -18.97
CA ARG A 112 -34.68 -37.66 -18.39
C ARG A 112 -36.18 -37.70 -18.13
N THR A 113 -36.80 -36.55 -17.89
CA THR A 113 -38.25 -36.44 -17.65
C THR A 113 -39.07 -36.30 -18.93
N ALA A 114 -38.43 -35.91 -20.04
CA ALA A 114 -39.04 -35.82 -21.36
C ALA A 114 -39.09 -37.14 -22.16
N ASN A 115 -38.38 -38.19 -21.71
CA ASN A 115 -38.41 -39.55 -22.28
C ASN A 115 -39.22 -40.50 -21.39
#